data_AF-A0A7S4RA55-F1
#
_entry.id   AF-A0A7S4RA55-F1
#
_cell.length_a   1.000
_cell.length_b   1.000
_cell.length_c   1.000
_cell.angle_alpha   90.00
_cell.angle_beta   90.00
_cell.angle_gamma   90.00
#
_symmetry.space_group_name_H-M   'P 1'
#
loop_
_entity.id
_entity.type
_entity.pdbx_description
1 polymer ?
#
loop_
_entity_poly.entity_id
_entity_poly.type
_entity_poly.pdbx_seq_one_letter_code
_entity_poly.pdbx_strand_id
1 'polypeptide(L)'
;MLRVMITGPDDTPYANGCFLFDINLPGTYPKVSPKVRFLTTGGGKLRFNPNLYNCGKVCLSLLGTWAGPGWVAGQSTLLQVLISIQSLILVPDPYYNEPAYDTSRGTPKGIAASKSYNKTIRGYTISAAIESHLIAIMRNNNPYVEFEQAMIKHFLEKRSLIQKELWIWAKEDESLSACVSNVCTLLESLSNRERNSKRSKRARGVAAAAKTSLSDEPICLDLDSDVEEIMYTKPHNGPLKSDIPICLDLSDDEAEEKRGGESIDVAKNAGGAKSDVVVDLT
;
A
#
# COMPACT_ATOMS: atom_id res chain seq x y z
N MET A 1 11.12 -10.30 12.73
CA MET A 1 10.33 -9.06 12.77
C MET A 1 9.98 -8.72 11.33
N LEU A 2 8.70 -8.51 11.05
CA LEU A 2 8.17 -8.10 9.76
C LEU A 2 7.86 -6.62 9.80
N ARG A 3 7.93 -5.96 8.65
CA ARG A 3 7.34 -4.63 8.48
C ARG A 3 6.34 -4.68 7.35
N VAL A 4 5.25 -3.94 7.52
CA VAL A 4 4.16 -3.88 6.57
C VAL A 4 3.84 -2.43 6.26
N MET A 5 3.62 -2.14 4.98
CA MET A 5 3.02 -0.91 4.50
C MET A 5 1.61 -1.22 3.99
N ILE A 6 0.63 -0.47 4.47
CA ILE A 6 -0.77 -0.51 4.02
C ILE A 6 -1.10 0.85 3.42
N THR A 7 -1.60 0.86 2.18
CA THR A 7 -2.16 2.05 1.55
C THR A 7 -3.55 2.33 2.12
N GLY A 8 -3.85 3.59 2.41
CA GLY A 8 -5.15 3.99 2.92
C GLY A 8 -6.26 3.74 1.89
N PRO A 9 -7.36 3.08 2.26
CA PRO A 9 -8.46 2.79 1.33
C PRO A 9 -9.11 4.05 0.77
N ASP A 10 -9.59 3.95 -0.47
CA ASP A 10 -10.38 4.99 -1.11
C ASP A 10 -11.67 5.29 -0.31
N ASP A 11 -12.22 6.49 -0.49
CA ASP A 11 -13.43 6.97 0.21
C ASP A 11 -13.32 7.00 1.75
N THR A 12 -12.09 7.02 2.28
CA THR A 12 -11.80 7.17 3.72
C THR A 12 -10.94 8.40 3.99
N PRO A 13 -10.91 8.94 5.23
CA PRO A 13 -9.98 10.01 5.57
C PRO A 13 -8.49 9.55 5.58
N TYR A 14 -8.23 8.26 5.30
CA TYR A 14 -6.92 7.66 5.19
C TYR A 14 -6.41 7.57 3.74
N ALA A 15 -7.28 7.82 2.76
CA ALA A 15 -7.02 7.56 1.34
C ALA A 15 -5.64 8.03 0.88
N ASN A 16 -5.00 7.18 0.08
CA ASN A 16 -3.68 7.38 -0.51
C ASN A 16 -2.49 7.55 0.45
N GLY A 17 -2.72 7.59 1.77
CA GLY A 17 -1.64 7.58 2.77
C GLY A 17 -0.90 6.25 2.82
N CYS A 18 0.41 6.29 3.05
CA CYS A 18 1.23 5.11 3.33
C CYS A 18 1.35 4.90 4.85
N PHE A 19 0.73 3.85 5.38
CA PHE A 19 0.70 3.53 6.81
C PHE A 19 1.62 2.36 7.13
N LEU A 20 2.55 2.56 8.07
CA LEU A 20 3.58 1.58 8.39
C LEU A 20 3.34 0.91 9.73
N PHE A 21 3.62 -0.39 9.76
CA PHE A 21 3.43 -1.24 10.93
C PHE A 21 4.64 -2.15 11.12
N ASP A 22 5.15 -2.26 12.35
CA ASP A 22 6.04 -3.35 12.73
C ASP A 22 5.21 -4.52 13.27
N ILE A 23 5.53 -5.73 12.85
CA ILE A 23 4.90 -6.97 13.32
C ILE A 23 5.97 -7.91 13.87
N ASN A 24 5.84 -8.25 15.14
CA ASN A 24 6.69 -9.22 15.80
C ASN A 24 5.92 -10.54 15.99
N LEU A 25 6.38 -11.58 15.31
CA LEU A 25 5.94 -12.96 15.53
C LEU A 25 6.74 -13.54 16.70
N PRO A 26 6.13 -13.78 17.89
CA PRO A 26 6.84 -14.39 19.01
C PRO A 26 7.23 -15.84 18.68
N GLY A 27 8.22 -16.40 19.40
CA GLY A 27 8.63 -17.80 19.21
C GLY A 27 7.52 -18.84 19.46
N THR A 28 6.41 -18.43 20.07
CA THR A 28 5.20 -19.22 20.29
C THR A 28 4.14 -19.03 19.21
N TYR A 29 4.36 -18.22 18.17
CA TYR A 29 3.47 -18.12 17.01
C TYR A 29 3.45 -19.44 16.23
N PRO A 30 2.29 -19.94 15.73
CA PRO A 30 0.96 -19.30 15.72
C PRO A 30 0.08 -19.67 16.93
N LYS A 31 0.63 -20.22 18.02
CA LYS A 31 -0.16 -20.52 19.23
C LYS A 31 -0.64 -19.27 19.96
N VAL A 32 0.09 -18.15 19.82
CA VAL A 32 -0.31 -16.83 20.30
C VAL A 32 -0.31 -15.81 19.17
N SER A 33 -1.06 -14.73 19.33
CA SER A 33 -1.18 -13.65 18.35
C SER A 33 0.17 -12.95 18.07
N PRO A 34 0.32 -12.35 16.87
CA PRO A 34 1.43 -11.45 16.61
C PRO A 34 1.32 -10.19 17.47
N LYS A 35 2.45 -9.51 17.73
CA LYS A 35 2.46 -8.16 18.30
C LYS A 35 2.59 -7.14 17.17
N VAL A 36 1.65 -6.21 17.06
CA VAL A 36 1.63 -5.19 16.01
C VAL A 36 1.81 -3.80 16.62
N ARG A 37 2.66 -2.99 16.00
CA ARG A 37 2.92 -1.59 16.38
C ARG A 37 2.77 -0.69 15.17
N PHE A 38 1.92 0.31 15.28
CA PHE A 38 1.74 1.36 14.29
C PHE A 38 2.89 2.38 14.36
N LEU A 39 3.48 2.71 13.22
CA LEU A 39 4.69 3.54 13.12
C LEU A 39 4.42 4.95 12.61
N THR A 40 3.42 5.15 11.75
CA THR A 40 3.07 6.44 11.15
C THR A 40 2.33 7.36 12.15
N THR A 41 2.96 7.67 13.28
CA THR A 41 2.34 8.37 14.43
C THR A 41 2.66 9.87 14.48
N GLY A 42 3.35 10.41 13.46
CA GLY A 42 3.87 11.79 13.49
C GLY A 42 4.83 12.05 14.65
N GLY A 43 5.66 11.06 15.00
CA GLY A 43 6.58 11.14 16.14
C GLY A 43 5.87 11.07 17.49
N GLY A 44 4.82 10.26 17.60
CA GLY A 44 4.06 10.10 18.85
C GLY A 44 2.98 11.16 19.11
N LYS A 45 2.68 12.02 18.13
CA LYS A 45 1.77 13.17 18.30
C LYS A 45 0.35 12.89 17.81
N LEU A 46 0.18 11.98 16.85
CA LEU A 46 -1.06 11.82 16.10
C LEU A 46 -1.76 10.52 16.52
N ARG A 47 -3.00 10.64 17.02
CA ARG A 47 -3.91 9.50 17.21
C ARG A 47 -4.78 9.37 15.96
N PHE A 48 -4.44 8.41 15.08
CA PHE A 48 -5.05 8.27 13.76
C PHE A 48 -6.44 7.64 13.75
N ASN A 49 -6.79 6.91 14.80
CA ASN A 49 -8.06 6.20 14.93
C ASN A 49 -8.29 5.90 16.42
N PRO A 50 -9.53 5.69 16.89
CA PRO A 50 -9.76 5.17 18.23
C PRO A 50 -8.96 3.90 18.54
N ASN A 51 -8.66 3.09 17.52
CA ASN A 51 -7.86 1.87 17.58
C ASN A 51 -6.38 2.04 17.17
N LEU A 52 -5.94 3.22 16.71
CA LEU A 52 -4.54 3.53 16.38
C LEU A 52 -4.02 4.68 17.23
N TYR A 53 -3.33 4.31 18.30
CA TYR A 53 -2.88 5.26 19.33
C TYR A 53 -1.63 6.00 18.87
N ASN A 54 -1.44 7.20 19.40
CA ASN A 54 -0.25 8.01 19.17
C ASN A 54 1.04 7.31 19.64
N CYS A 55 0.99 6.48 20.68
CA CYS A 55 2.11 5.64 21.13
C CYS A 55 2.40 4.42 20.23
N GLY A 56 1.62 4.23 19.15
CA GLY A 56 1.76 3.12 18.21
C GLY A 56 0.99 1.86 18.59
N LYS A 57 0.19 1.87 19.67
CA LYS A 57 -0.68 0.74 20.04
C LYS A 57 -1.77 0.55 18.99
N VAL A 58 -1.95 -0.70 18.53
CA VAL A 58 -3.05 -1.13 17.66
C VAL A 58 -4.06 -1.94 18.46
N CYS A 59 -5.34 -1.58 18.37
CA CYS A 59 -6.43 -2.26 19.06
C CYS A 59 -7.23 -3.14 18.08
N LEU A 60 -7.11 -4.46 18.22
CA LEU A 60 -7.90 -5.45 17.49
C LEU A 60 -8.13 -6.65 18.40
N SER A 61 -9.31 -7.28 18.31
CA SER A 61 -9.62 -8.45 19.13
C SER A 61 -8.71 -9.63 18.81
N LEU A 62 -8.37 -9.83 17.52
CA LEU A 62 -7.37 -10.80 17.06
C LEU A 62 -5.97 -10.60 17.68
N LEU A 63 -5.67 -9.40 18.16
CA LEU A 63 -4.41 -9.09 18.84
C LEU A 63 -4.52 -9.16 20.37
N GLY A 64 -5.72 -9.45 20.90
CA GLY A 64 -6.01 -9.44 22.34
C GLY A 64 -6.01 -8.03 22.94
N THR A 65 -6.12 -6.98 22.12
CA THR A 65 -6.04 -5.58 22.55
C THR A 65 -7.36 -4.83 22.44
N TRP A 66 -8.44 -5.52 22.07
CA TRP A 66 -9.80 -4.99 21.98
C TRP A 66 -10.84 -6.08 22.30
N ALA A 67 -12.07 -5.67 22.58
CA ALA A 67 -13.18 -6.60 22.80
C ALA A 67 -13.60 -7.27 21.49
N GLY A 68 -14.00 -8.55 21.55
CA GLY A 68 -14.46 -9.34 20.41
C GLY A 68 -13.79 -10.73 20.35
N PRO A 69 -14.01 -11.49 19.26
CA PRO A 69 -13.37 -12.79 19.06
C PRO A 69 -11.84 -12.65 19.03
N GLY A 70 -11.18 -13.41 19.91
CA GLY A 70 -9.73 -13.39 20.05
C GLY A 70 -8.98 -14.23 19.01
N TRP A 71 -7.66 -14.27 19.13
CA TRP A 71 -6.80 -15.16 18.35
C TRP A 71 -7.10 -16.63 18.64
N VAL A 72 -7.30 -17.43 17.58
CA VAL A 72 -7.51 -18.88 17.68
C VAL A 72 -6.31 -19.60 17.07
N ALA A 73 -5.57 -20.33 17.91
CA ALA A 73 -4.39 -21.07 17.49
C ALA A 73 -4.73 -22.08 16.37
N GLY A 74 -3.95 -22.05 15.29
CA GLY A 74 -4.14 -22.94 14.13
C GLY A 74 -5.28 -22.56 13.19
N GLN A 75 -6.05 -21.50 13.48
CA GLN A 75 -7.12 -21.00 12.60
C GLN A 75 -6.89 -19.55 12.20
N SER A 76 -6.47 -18.70 13.15
CA SER A 76 -6.20 -17.30 12.88
C SER A 76 -4.93 -17.12 12.05
N THR A 77 -4.93 -16.17 11.12
CA THR A 77 -3.79 -15.90 10.23
C THR A 77 -3.31 -14.46 10.33
N LEU A 78 -2.03 -14.24 9.96
CA LEU A 78 -1.51 -12.88 9.81
C LEU A 78 -2.29 -12.09 8.75
N LEU A 79 -2.73 -12.75 7.68
CA LEU A 79 -3.56 -12.12 6.64
C LEU A 79 -4.87 -11.58 7.22
N GLN A 80 -5.55 -12.33 8.08
CA GLN A 80 -6.77 -11.85 8.76
C GLN A 80 -6.50 -10.61 9.62
N VAL A 81 -5.33 -10.51 10.26
CA VAL A 81 -4.94 -9.30 11.00
C VAL A 81 -4.79 -8.12 10.05
N LEU A 82 -4.11 -8.29 8.92
CA LEU A 82 -3.89 -7.22 7.93
C LEU A 82 -5.20 -6.74 7.30
N ILE A 83 -6.07 -7.68 6.90
CA ILE A 83 -7.41 -7.38 6.40
C ILE A 83 -8.23 -6.67 7.48
N SER A 84 -8.18 -7.13 8.74
CA SER A 84 -8.90 -6.48 9.84
C SER A 84 -8.45 -5.03 10.08
N ILE A 85 -7.16 -4.72 9.93
CA ILE A 85 -6.68 -3.33 10.00
C ILE A 85 -7.35 -2.50 8.89
N GLN A 86 -7.37 -3.00 7.66
CA GLN A 86 -7.95 -2.25 6.55
C GLN A 86 -9.47 -2.11 6.69
N SER A 87 -10.19 -3.19 6.99
CA SER A 87 -11.66 -3.24 6.98
C SER A 87 -12.33 -2.70 8.25
N LEU A 88 -11.65 -2.72 9.41
CA LEU A 88 -12.25 -2.30 10.68
C LEU A 88 -11.68 -0.99 11.22
N ILE A 89 -10.45 -0.63 10.84
CA ILE A 89 -9.77 0.56 11.37
C ILE A 89 -9.72 1.66 10.33
N LEU A 90 -9.25 1.37 9.12
CA LEU A 90 -9.09 2.36 8.04
C LEU A 90 -10.41 2.55 7.26
N VAL A 91 -11.46 2.97 7.97
CA VAL A 91 -12.86 3.03 7.46
C VAL A 91 -13.31 4.48 7.16
N PRO A 92 -14.44 4.69 6.45
CA PRO A 92 -14.95 6.03 6.12
C PRO A 92 -15.33 6.92 7.32
N ASP A 93 -15.90 6.33 8.38
CA ASP A 93 -16.34 7.04 9.58
C ASP A 93 -15.63 6.52 10.86
N PRO A 94 -14.32 6.73 11.01
CA PRO A 94 -13.53 6.20 12.12
C PRO A 94 -13.91 6.76 13.49
N TYR A 95 -14.69 7.85 13.55
CA TYR A 95 -15.25 8.39 14.79
C TYR A 95 -16.04 7.32 15.57
N TYR A 96 -16.80 6.48 14.87
CA TYR A 96 -17.65 5.47 15.51
C TYR A 96 -16.91 4.22 15.98
N ASN A 97 -15.59 4.12 15.73
CA ASN A 97 -14.76 3.07 16.31
C ASN A 97 -14.53 3.26 17.82
N GLU A 98 -14.84 4.45 18.36
CA GLU A 98 -14.81 4.68 19.80
C GLU A 98 -16.01 3.96 20.46
N PRO A 99 -15.81 3.23 21.57
CA PRO A 99 -16.90 2.54 22.24
C PRO A 99 -18.05 3.46 22.59
N ALA A 100 -19.27 2.94 22.43
CA ALA A 100 -20.53 3.64 22.67
C ALA A 100 -20.84 4.84 21.74
N TYR A 101 -20.00 5.17 20.76
CA TYR A 101 -20.31 6.27 19.84
C TYR A 101 -21.27 5.85 18.72
N ASP A 102 -21.36 4.55 18.43
CA ASP A 102 -22.24 4.01 17.39
C ASP A 102 -23.73 4.31 17.64
N THR A 103 -24.16 4.48 18.90
CA THR A 103 -25.53 4.88 19.24
C THR A 103 -25.89 6.29 18.75
N SER A 104 -24.89 7.12 18.42
CA SER A 104 -25.09 8.46 17.86
C SER A 104 -25.13 8.47 16.33
N ARG A 105 -24.90 7.33 15.66
CA ARG A 105 -24.89 7.22 14.20
C ARG A 105 -26.25 7.63 13.63
N GLY A 106 -26.21 8.42 12.56
CA GLY A 106 -27.42 8.96 11.92
C GLY A 106 -28.05 10.16 12.63
N THR A 107 -27.66 10.47 13.88
CA THR A 107 -28.12 11.70 14.55
C THR A 107 -27.38 12.92 14.01
N PRO A 108 -27.99 14.12 13.98
CA PRO A 108 -27.29 15.34 13.56
C PRO A 108 -25.98 15.60 14.32
N LYS A 109 -25.97 15.30 15.63
CA LYS A 109 -24.78 15.44 16.48
C LYS A 109 -23.68 14.45 16.09
N GLY A 110 -24.02 13.18 15.90
CA GLY A 110 -23.06 12.14 15.49
C GLY A 110 -22.48 12.40 14.11
N ILE A 111 -23.32 12.80 13.14
CA ILE A 111 -22.88 13.18 11.79
C ILE A 111 -21.90 14.36 11.84
N ALA A 112 -22.22 15.41 12.60
CA ALA A 112 -21.33 16.56 12.76
C ALA A 112 -19.99 16.18 13.41
N ALA A 113 -20.04 15.33 14.45
CA ALA A 113 -18.83 14.84 15.13
C ALA A 113 -17.96 13.97 14.22
N SER A 114 -18.55 13.03 13.47
CA SER A 114 -17.84 12.20 12.49
C SER A 114 -17.16 13.06 11.42
N LYS A 115 -17.88 14.05 10.85
CA LYS A 115 -17.29 14.99 9.89
C LYS A 115 -16.11 15.77 10.45
N SER A 116 -16.23 16.28 11.68
CA SER A 116 -15.12 17.00 12.33
C SER A 116 -13.93 16.09 12.58
N TYR A 117 -14.18 14.84 12.98
CA TYR A 117 -13.14 13.84 13.18
C TYR A 117 -12.42 13.52 11.86
N ASN A 118 -13.17 13.31 10.77
CA ASN A 118 -12.61 13.04 9.44
C ASN A 118 -11.71 14.18 8.95
N LYS A 119 -12.11 15.45 9.18
CA LYS A 119 -11.24 16.61 8.86
C LYS A 119 -9.88 16.53 9.56
N THR A 120 -9.90 16.17 10.85
CA THR A 120 -8.66 16.00 11.63
C THR A 120 -7.82 14.86 11.07
N ILE A 121 -8.42 13.70 10.78
CA ILE A 121 -7.70 12.55 10.24
C ILE A 121 -7.12 12.84 8.86
N ARG A 122 -7.83 13.54 7.97
CA ARG A 122 -7.31 13.98 6.67
C ARG A 122 -6.04 14.82 6.81
N GLY A 123 -6.02 15.77 7.75
CA GLY A 123 -4.81 16.54 8.05
C GLY A 123 -3.65 15.68 8.54
N TYR A 124 -3.93 14.65 9.35
CA TYR A 124 -2.92 13.69 9.80
C TYR A 124 -2.40 12.83 8.65
N THR A 125 -3.28 12.35 7.78
CA THR A 125 -2.94 11.57 6.58
C THR A 125 -2.03 12.37 5.66
N ILE A 126 -2.42 13.61 5.33
CA ILE A 126 -1.59 14.50 4.48
C ILE A 126 -0.20 14.69 5.09
N SER A 127 -0.12 15.08 6.35
CA SER A 127 1.15 15.47 6.98
C SER A 127 2.08 14.28 7.25
N ALA A 128 1.57 13.20 7.83
CA ALA A 128 2.41 12.09 8.31
C ALA A 128 2.45 10.88 7.37
N ALA A 129 1.37 10.61 6.61
CA ALA A 129 1.28 9.45 5.73
C ALA A 129 1.55 9.78 4.24
N ILE A 130 1.69 11.05 3.88
CA ILE A 130 2.04 11.49 2.51
C ILE A 130 3.25 12.42 2.54
N GLU A 131 3.09 13.64 3.06
CA GLU A 131 4.10 14.71 3.01
C GLU A 131 5.42 14.30 3.67
N SER A 132 5.37 13.73 4.88
CA SER A 132 6.57 13.26 5.60
C SER A 132 7.36 12.21 4.81
N HIS A 133 6.67 11.28 4.15
CA HIS A 133 7.32 10.27 3.31
C HIS A 133 7.94 10.90 2.06
N LEU A 134 7.21 11.78 1.36
CA LEU A 134 7.73 12.50 0.20
C LEU A 134 8.96 13.35 0.56
N ILE A 135 8.92 14.09 1.68
CA ILE A 135 10.06 14.86 2.17
C ILE A 135 11.27 13.96 2.42
N ALA A 136 11.06 12.82 3.09
CA ALA A 136 12.16 11.92 3.43
C ALA A 136 12.79 11.27 2.19
N ILE A 137 11.95 10.88 1.22
CA ILE A 137 12.38 10.38 -0.09
C ILE A 137 13.15 11.45 -0.85
N MET A 138 12.66 12.69 -0.89
CA MET A 138 13.31 13.79 -1.61
C MET A 138 14.66 14.19 -0.98
N ARG A 139 14.80 14.02 0.34
CA ARG A 139 16.04 14.28 1.08
C ARG A 139 16.99 13.09 1.13
N ASN A 140 16.64 11.97 0.49
CA ASN A 140 17.40 10.71 0.54
C ASN A 140 17.69 10.24 1.98
N ASN A 141 16.72 10.45 2.89
CA ASN A 141 16.83 10.06 4.29
C ASN A 141 15.59 9.31 4.78
N ASN A 142 14.91 8.61 3.86
CA ASN A 142 13.77 7.77 4.19
C ASN A 142 14.20 6.65 5.17
N PRO A 143 13.63 6.60 6.39
CA PRO A 143 13.98 5.56 7.35
C PRO A 143 13.41 4.18 6.98
N TYR A 144 12.54 4.11 5.98
CA TYR A 144 11.87 2.90 5.49
C TYR A 144 12.31 2.58 4.06
N VAL A 145 13.62 2.37 3.89
CA VAL A 145 14.27 2.14 2.59
C VAL A 145 13.68 0.95 1.84
N GLU A 146 13.21 -0.07 2.56
CA GLU A 146 12.55 -1.26 2.00
C GLU A 146 11.25 -0.94 1.25
N PHE A 147 10.57 0.16 1.61
CA PHE A 147 9.33 0.59 0.95
C PHE A 147 9.53 1.79 0.03
N GLU A 148 10.74 2.34 -0.10
CA GLU A 148 10.96 3.58 -0.84
C GLU A 148 10.47 3.47 -2.29
N GLN A 149 10.83 2.39 -2.99
CA GLN A 149 10.41 2.20 -4.38
C GLN A 149 8.90 1.98 -4.50
N ALA A 150 8.28 1.26 -3.56
CA ALA A 150 6.84 1.07 -3.52
C ALA A 150 6.10 2.40 -3.28
N MET A 151 6.58 3.23 -2.35
CA MET A 151 6.05 4.57 -2.09
C MET A 151 6.20 5.48 -3.31
N ILE A 152 7.38 5.52 -3.95
CA ILE A 152 7.61 6.31 -5.17
C ILE A 152 6.64 5.88 -6.26
N LYS A 153 6.51 4.57 -6.49
CA LYS A 153 5.59 4.02 -7.48
C LYS A 153 4.14 4.44 -7.19
N HIS A 154 3.65 4.18 -5.97
CA HIS A 154 2.31 4.56 -5.51
C HIS A 154 2.01 6.04 -5.72
N PHE A 155 2.88 6.93 -5.21
CA PHE A 155 2.67 8.37 -5.29
C PHE A 155 2.72 8.92 -6.72
N LEU A 156 3.52 8.32 -7.61
CA LEU A 156 3.63 8.77 -8.99
C LEU A 156 2.51 8.21 -9.88
N GLU A 157 2.12 6.95 -9.70
CA GLU A 157 1.02 6.34 -10.47
C GLU A 157 -0.33 6.96 -10.09
N LYS A 158 -0.58 7.17 -8.79
CA LYS A 158 -1.81 7.80 -8.30
C LYS A 158 -1.72 9.33 -8.22
N ARG A 159 -0.65 9.96 -8.74
CA ARG A 159 -0.38 11.40 -8.56
C ARG A 159 -1.59 12.31 -8.84
N SER A 160 -2.24 12.15 -10.00
CA SER A 160 -3.37 12.99 -10.41
C SER A 160 -4.58 12.80 -9.49
N LEU A 161 -4.84 11.55 -9.08
CA LEU A 161 -5.91 11.20 -8.14
C LEU A 161 -5.65 11.81 -6.77
N ILE A 162 -4.44 11.65 -6.24
CA ILE A 162 -4.01 12.24 -4.96
C ILE A 162 -4.19 13.75 -5.00
N GLN A 163 -3.65 14.43 -6.02
CA GLN A 163 -3.76 15.89 -6.14
C GLN A 163 -5.23 16.33 -6.15
N LYS A 164 -6.07 15.66 -6.94
CA LYS A 164 -7.51 15.96 -7.03
C LYS A 164 -8.20 15.77 -5.67
N GLU A 165 -7.99 14.64 -5.01
CA GLU A 165 -8.61 14.32 -3.73
C GLU A 165 -8.20 15.30 -2.63
N LEU A 166 -6.90 15.62 -2.54
CA LEU A 166 -6.39 16.57 -1.56
C LEU A 166 -7.00 17.98 -1.75
N TRP A 167 -7.19 18.42 -3.00
CA TRP A 167 -7.87 19.70 -3.26
C TRP A 167 -9.36 19.66 -2.92
N ILE A 168 -10.04 18.51 -3.05
CA ILE A 168 -11.42 18.35 -2.56
C ILE A 168 -11.44 18.52 -1.03
N TRP A 169 -10.51 17.90 -0.31
CA TRP A 169 -10.42 18.05 1.15
C TRP A 169 -10.12 19.49 1.56
N ALA A 170 -9.21 20.19 0.86
CA ALA A 170 -8.89 21.59 1.12
C ALA A 170 -10.08 22.54 0.85
N LYS A 171 -10.96 22.20 -0.10
CA LYS A 171 -12.19 22.96 -0.33
C LYS A 171 -13.19 22.82 0.83
N GLU A 172 -13.21 21.66 1.49
CA GLU A 172 -14.06 21.40 2.66
C GLU A 172 -13.46 21.94 3.97
N ASP A 173 -12.15 22.09 4.02
CA ASP A 173 -11.37 22.59 5.14
C ASP A 173 -10.16 23.40 4.65
N GLU A 174 -10.34 24.72 4.60
CA GLU A 174 -9.35 25.67 4.06
C GLU A 174 -7.99 25.60 4.78
N SER A 175 -7.98 25.14 6.04
CA SER A 175 -6.75 24.98 6.82
C SER A 175 -5.76 23.99 6.19
N LEU A 176 -6.24 23.09 5.32
CA LEU A 176 -5.41 22.11 4.62
C LEU A 176 -4.73 22.68 3.36
N SER A 177 -5.13 23.86 2.86
CA SER A 177 -4.67 24.39 1.57
C SER A 177 -3.15 24.51 1.46
N ALA A 178 -2.49 24.92 2.56
CA ALA A 178 -1.04 25.08 2.61
C ALA A 178 -0.31 23.73 2.49
N CYS A 179 -0.69 22.73 3.29
CA CYS A 179 -0.05 21.40 3.22
C CYS A 179 -0.37 20.69 1.89
N VAL A 180 -1.57 20.86 1.34
CA VAL A 180 -1.93 20.31 0.01
C VAL A 180 -1.05 20.91 -1.08
N SER A 181 -0.80 22.22 -1.05
CA SER A 181 0.11 22.88 -2.01
C SER A 181 1.55 22.36 -1.90
N ASN A 182 2.04 22.13 -0.68
CA ASN A 182 3.36 21.53 -0.45
C ASN A 182 3.45 20.12 -1.02
N VAL A 183 2.47 19.26 -0.75
CA VAL A 183 2.41 17.90 -1.28
C VAL A 183 2.38 17.90 -2.81
N CYS A 184 1.58 18.76 -3.43
CA CYS A 184 1.55 18.89 -4.89
C CYS A 184 2.92 19.26 -5.48
N THR A 185 3.62 20.18 -4.83
CA THR A 185 4.98 20.61 -5.22
C THR A 185 5.99 19.47 -5.07
N LEU A 186 5.91 18.70 -3.98
CA LEU A 186 6.76 17.53 -3.75
C LEU A 186 6.52 16.44 -4.78
N LEU A 187 5.27 16.16 -5.15
CA LEU A 187 4.92 15.18 -6.18
C LEU A 187 5.46 15.57 -7.56
N GLU A 188 5.38 16.86 -7.93
CA GLU A 188 5.98 17.36 -9.18
C GLU A 188 7.51 17.23 -9.15
N SER A 189 8.13 17.60 -8.03
CA SER A 189 9.57 17.49 -7.83
C SER A 189 10.06 16.04 -7.93
N LEU A 190 9.34 15.11 -7.31
CA LEU A 190 9.60 13.67 -7.39
C LEU A 190 9.47 13.17 -8.84
N SER A 191 8.39 13.56 -9.53
CA SER A 191 8.18 13.19 -10.95
C SER A 191 9.33 13.66 -11.85
N ASN A 192 9.79 14.90 -11.68
CA ASN A 192 10.91 15.45 -12.43
C ASN A 192 12.22 14.72 -12.11
N ARG A 193 12.47 14.40 -10.83
CA ARG A 193 13.63 13.62 -10.39
C ARG A 193 13.68 12.24 -11.06
N GLU A 194 12.57 11.51 -11.04
CA GLU A 194 12.50 10.16 -11.64
C GLU A 194 12.64 10.21 -13.17
N ARG A 195 12.04 11.21 -13.83
CA ARG A 195 12.22 11.43 -15.29
C ARG A 195 13.68 11.71 -15.66
N ASN A 196 14.35 12.57 -14.89
CA ASN A 196 15.77 12.91 -15.14
C ASN A 196 16.70 11.72 -14.87
N SER A 197 16.42 10.92 -13.85
CA SER A 197 17.15 9.67 -13.56
C SER A 197 17.06 8.68 -14.72
N LYS A 198 15.85 8.45 -15.27
CA LYS A 198 15.64 7.57 -16.44
C LYS A 198 16.36 8.10 -17.69
N ARG A 199 16.29 9.40 -17.96
CA ARG A 199 17.02 10.04 -19.08
C ARG A 199 18.54 9.88 -18.95
N SER A 200 19.09 10.12 -17.77
CA SER A 200 20.53 9.97 -17.51
C SER A 200 20.99 8.52 -17.69
N LYS A 201 20.22 7.53 -17.19
CA LYS A 201 20.51 6.10 -17.39
C LYS A 201 20.47 5.70 -18.87
N ARG A 202 19.46 6.16 -19.62
CA ARG A 202 19.37 5.91 -21.08
C ARG A 202 20.54 6.53 -21.83
N ALA A 203 20.91 7.78 -21.54
CA ALA A 203 22.05 8.44 -22.15
C ALA A 203 23.38 7.72 -21.88
N ARG A 204 23.59 7.23 -20.64
CA ARG A 204 24.77 6.41 -20.29
C ARG A 204 24.76 5.06 -21.00
N GLY A 205 23.60 4.41 -21.12
CA GLY A 205 23.45 3.15 -21.86
C GLY A 205 23.78 3.31 -23.35
N VAL A 206 23.28 4.37 -23.98
CA VAL A 206 23.61 4.72 -25.38
C VAL A 206 25.10 5.02 -25.53
N ALA A 207 25.69 5.80 -24.61
CA ALA A 207 27.12 6.11 -24.65
C ALA A 207 28.01 4.88 -24.39
N ALA A 208 27.56 3.92 -23.58
CA ALA A 208 28.26 2.66 -23.37
C ALA A 208 28.19 1.78 -24.63
N ALA A 209 27.01 1.63 -25.24
CA ALA A 209 26.85 0.88 -26.49
C ALA A 209 27.69 1.46 -27.63
N ALA A 210 27.74 2.80 -27.76
CA ALA A 210 28.57 3.49 -28.75
C ALA A 210 30.09 3.35 -28.50
N LYS A 211 30.51 3.05 -27.26
CA LYS A 211 31.93 2.75 -26.94
C LYS A 211 32.27 1.29 -27.21
N THR A 212 31.31 0.38 -27.11
CA THR A 212 31.49 -1.04 -27.44
C THR A 212 31.56 -1.26 -28.97
N SER A 213 30.98 -0.37 -29.77
CA SER A 213 31.07 -0.40 -31.25
C SER A 213 32.39 0.16 -31.82
N LEU A 214 33.37 0.48 -30.98
CA LEU A 214 34.71 0.97 -31.37
C LEU A 214 35.82 -0.08 -31.19
N SER A 215 35.46 -1.33 -30.92
CA SER A 215 36.34 -2.50 -31.09
C SER A 215 35.89 -3.26 -32.34
N ASP A 216 36.79 -3.43 -33.30
CA ASP A 216 36.59 -4.15 -34.57
C ASP A 216 36.20 -5.63 -34.36
N GLU A 217 34.93 -5.89 -34.06
CA GLU A 217 34.29 -7.21 -34.24
C GLU A 217 33.04 -7.06 -35.13
N PRO A 218 32.75 -8.05 -35.97
CA PRO A 218 31.75 -7.92 -37.03
C PRO A 218 30.34 -7.68 -36.47
N ILE A 219 29.67 -6.70 -37.06
CA ILE A 219 28.29 -6.28 -36.76
C ILE A 219 27.32 -7.38 -37.21
N CYS A 220 26.58 -7.99 -36.27
CA CYS A 220 25.29 -8.59 -36.59
C CYS A 220 24.22 -7.48 -36.57
N LEU A 221 23.71 -7.15 -37.75
CA LEU A 221 22.54 -6.30 -37.93
C LEU A 221 21.29 -7.11 -37.62
N ASP A 222 20.63 -6.82 -36.49
CA ASP A 222 19.20 -7.09 -36.35
C ASP A 222 18.47 -5.75 -36.42
N LEU A 223 18.13 -5.34 -37.64
CA LEU A 223 17.27 -4.20 -37.94
C LEU A 223 15.81 -4.57 -37.64
N ASP A 224 15.40 -4.20 -36.43
CA ASP A 224 14.31 -3.26 -36.11
C ASP A 224 12.90 -3.37 -36.74
N SER A 225 11.94 -3.13 -35.83
CA SER A 225 10.84 -2.14 -35.91
C SER A 225 9.42 -2.57 -36.28
N ASP A 226 8.51 -2.19 -35.36
CA ASP A 226 7.11 -1.89 -35.60
C ASP A 226 6.95 -0.73 -36.62
N VAL A 227 6.13 -0.88 -37.67
CA VAL A 227 4.96 -0.02 -37.99
C VAL A 227 4.22 -0.43 -39.30
N GLU A 228 2.90 -0.69 -39.12
CA GLU A 228 1.70 -0.43 -39.96
C GLU A 228 1.48 -0.92 -41.43
N GLU A 229 0.47 -1.80 -41.56
CA GLU A 229 -0.76 -1.76 -42.39
C GLU A 229 -0.73 -1.72 -43.94
N ILE A 230 -1.39 -2.71 -44.59
CA ILE A 230 -2.47 -2.62 -45.62
C ILE A 230 -2.56 -3.90 -46.52
N MET A 231 -3.70 -4.60 -46.36
CA MET A 231 -4.55 -5.28 -47.37
C MET A 231 -4.26 -6.68 -47.98
N TYR A 232 -5.29 -7.54 -47.81
CA TYR A 232 -5.82 -8.59 -48.70
C TYR A 232 -5.12 -9.97 -48.85
N THR A 233 -5.57 -10.98 -48.09
CA THR A 233 -6.49 -12.08 -48.53
C THR A 233 -6.48 -13.27 -47.53
N LYS A 234 -7.67 -13.78 -47.17
CA LYS A 234 -7.97 -14.96 -46.32
C LYS A 234 -7.82 -16.30 -47.10
N PRO A 235 -8.05 -17.49 -46.51
CA PRO A 235 -7.53 -18.09 -45.26
C PRO A 235 -7.06 -19.56 -45.47
N HIS A 236 -6.38 -20.20 -44.51
CA HIS A 236 -6.50 -21.67 -44.34
C HIS A 236 -6.11 -22.16 -42.93
N ASN A 237 -6.84 -23.19 -42.51
CA ASN A 237 -6.96 -23.85 -41.20
C ASN A 237 -5.68 -24.46 -40.59
N GLY A 238 -5.61 -24.48 -39.26
CA GLY A 238 -4.85 -25.45 -38.46
C GLY A 238 -4.65 -25.00 -37.00
N PRO A 239 -4.90 -25.85 -35.98
CA PRO A 239 -5.02 -25.37 -34.60
C PRO A 239 -3.65 -25.35 -33.90
N LEU A 240 -3.37 -24.29 -33.12
CA LEU A 240 -2.27 -24.27 -32.17
C LEU A 240 -2.75 -23.80 -30.80
N LYS A 241 -2.35 -24.61 -29.82
CA LYS A 241 -2.73 -24.61 -28.40
C LYS A 241 -2.34 -23.30 -27.71
N SER A 242 -3.22 -22.79 -26.86
CA SER A 242 -2.97 -21.67 -25.96
C SER A 242 -2.90 -22.15 -24.51
N ASP A 243 -1.74 -22.02 -23.88
CA ASP A 243 -1.60 -22.03 -22.43
C ASP A 243 -1.38 -20.58 -21.96
N ILE A 244 -2.39 -20.02 -21.29
CA ILE A 244 -2.34 -18.75 -20.53
C ILE A 244 -2.71 -19.11 -19.09
N PRO A 245 -1.98 -18.65 -18.06
CA PRO A 245 -2.53 -18.58 -16.70
C PRO A 245 -3.20 -17.23 -16.45
N ILE A 246 -4.41 -17.35 -15.92
CA ILE A 246 -5.49 -16.37 -15.75
C ILE A 246 -5.38 -15.65 -14.39
N CYS A 247 -5.78 -14.37 -14.38
CA CYS A 247 -6.15 -13.59 -13.19
C CYS A 247 -7.36 -14.22 -12.48
N LEU A 248 -7.25 -14.50 -11.17
CA LEU A 248 -8.39 -14.94 -10.37
C LEU A 248 -9.15 -13.72 -9.84
N ASP A 249 -10.28 -13.45 -10.49
CA ASP A 249 -11.45 -12.79 -9.92
C ASP A 249 -12.25 -13.86 -9.18
N LEU A 250 -12.66 -13.61 -7.93
CA LEU A 250 -13.54 -14.51 -7.18
C LEU A 250 -14.75 -13.73 -6.70
N SER A 251 -15.87 -13.93 -7.40
CA SER A 251 -17.22 -13.74 -6.90
C SER A 251 -17.78 -15.09 -6.42
N ASP A 252 -18.67 -15.00 -5.44
CA ASP A 252 -19.27 -16.04 -4.59
C ASP A 252 -19.89 -17.27 -5.30
N ASP A 253 -19.75 -18.47 -4.71
CA ASP A 253 -20.84 -19.20 -4.03
C ASP A 253 -20.48 -20.67 -3.68
N GLU A 254 -20.89 -21.03 -2.45
CA GLU A 254 -21.19 -22.30 -1.75
C GLU A 254 -20.68 -23.72 -2.18
N ALA A 255 -20.28 -24.44 -1.11
CA ALA A 255 -20.67 -25.82 -0.70
C ALA A 255 -19.69 -27.03 -0.79
N GLU A 256 -19.61 -27.69 0.38
CA GLU A 256 -19.36 -29.11 0.72
C GLU A 256 -17.94 -29.75 0.77
N GLU A 257 -17.48 -29.89 2.02
CA GLU A 257 -16.91 -31.05 2.72
C GLU A 257 -16.46 -32.31 1.93
N LYS A 258 -15.17 -32.68 2.07
CA LYS A 258 -14.74 -34.07 2.36
C LYS A 258 -13.28 -34.18 2.84
N ARG A 259 -13.06 -35.26 3.60
CA ARG A 259 -11.93 -35.59 4.50
C ARG A 259 -10.67 -36.11 3.78
N GLY A 260 -9.56 -36.06 4.52
CA GLY A 260 -8.27 -36.74 4.25
C GLY A 260 -7.18 -35.69 4.02
N GLY A 261 -6.21 -35.45 4.90
CA GLY A 261 -5.40 -36.42 5.61
C GLY A 261 -4.11 -36.63 4.83
N GLU A 262 -3.15 -35.70 4.91
CA GLU A 262 -1.73 -36.01 4.76
C GLU A 262 -0.84 -34.85 5.23
N SER A 263 0.16 -35.23 6.02
CA SER A 263 1.17 -34.39 6.64
C SER A 263 2.19 -33.96 5.59
N ILE A 264 2.53 -32.68 5.53
CA ILE A 264 3.73 -32.22 4.80
C ILE A 264 4.61 -31.47 5.80
N ASP A 265 5.62 -32.19 6.27
CA ASP A 265 6.82 -31.63 6.88
C ASP A 265 7.48 -30.67 5.89
N VAL A 266 7.57 -29.39 6.25
CA VAL A 266 8.46 -28.47 5.55
C VAL A 266 9.56 -28.02 6.49
N ALA A 267 10.76 -28.40 6.07
CA ALA A 267 12.05 -28.22 6.68
C ALA A 267 12.27 -26.84 7.32
N LYS A 268 12.90 -26.91 8.50
CA LYS A 268 13.67 -25.83 9.11
C LYS A 268 14.62 -25.25 8.06
N ASN A 269 14.49 -23.95 7.76
CA ASN A 269 15.63 -23.19 7.26
C ASN A 269 15.85 -21.97 8.15
N ALA A 270 16.96 -22.03 8.87
CA ALA A 270 17.49 -20.94 9.67
C ALA A 270 18.22 -19.98 8.72
N GLY A 271 17.77 -18.73 8.67
CA GLY A 271 18.42 -17.66 7.92
C GLY A 271 17.66 -16.37 8.11
N GLY A 272 18.24 -15.44 8.86
CA GLY A 272 17.64 -14.13 9.13
C GLY A 272 17.54 -13.28 7.87
N ALA A 273 16.41 -13.38 7.17
CA ALA A 273 15.95 -12.37 6.22
C ALA A 273 14.76 -11.64 6.85
N LYS A 274 14.80 -10.31 6.85
CA LYS A 274 13.57 -9.53 7.08
C LYS A 274 12.68 -9.79 5.86
N SER A 275 11.51 -10.38 6.08
CA SER A 275 10.51 -10.54 5.04
C SER A 275 9.63 -9.30 5.00
N ASP A 276 9.60 -8.67 3.82
CA ASP A 276 8.90 -7.43 3.54
C ASP A 276 7.54 -7.74 2.89
N VAL A 277 6.49 -7.03 3.30
CA VAL A 277 5.15 -7.20 2.74
C VAL A 277 4.54 -5.83 2.45
N VAL A 278 4.24 -5.58 1.18
CA VAL A 278 3.38 -4.47 0.74
C VAL A 278 1.99 -5.05 0.57
N VAL A 279 1.01 -4.50 1.27
CA VAL A 279 -0.40 -4.87 1.11
C VAL A 279 -1.10 -3.73 0.37
N ASP A 280 -1.40 -3.97 -0.91
CA ASP A 280 -2.27 -3.12 -1.72
C ASP A 280 -3.45 -4.00 -2.15
N LEU A 281 -4.64 -3.71 -1.61
CA LEU A 281 -5.88 -4.44 -1.88
C LEU A 281 -6.94 -3.52 -2.52
N THR A 282 -6.49 -2.38 -3.07
CA THR A 282 -7.32 -1.34 -3.69
C THR A 282 -7.01 -1.19 -5.16
#